data_AF-A0A5K1FSA1-F1
#
_entry.id   AF-A0A5K1FSA1-F1
#
_cell.length_a   1.000
_cell.length_b   1.000
_cell.length_c   1.000
_cell.angle_alpha   90.00
_cell.angle_beta   90.00
_cell.angle_gamma   90.00
#
_symmetry.space_group_name_H-M   'P 1'
#
loop_
_entity.id
_entity.type
_entity.pdbx_description
1 polymer ?
#
loop_
_entity_poly.entity_id
_entity_poly.type
_entity_poly.pdbx_seq_one_letter_code
_entity_poly.pdbx_strand_id
1 'polypeptide(L)'
;ARVRAFKLHPTTSICLQFPVNARNRTNPALGENFTGNAFVLASIMCTVTELVEEPLEHTIARIQSAKRSISDEYVKAYLGALECREKFLPSMRELTIVSDWTKFCFHEIDFGEGRPAAVSPVSTTVPEVAYLMPDLGEEGGMLVRLGIEGQYLQEFINNLYGNR
;
A
#
# COMPACT_ATOMS: atom_id res chain seq x y z
N ALA A 1 10.24 -0.72 -10.03
CA ALA A 1 10.86 -2.07 -9.94
C ALA A 1 9.92 -3.20 -10.38
N ARG A 2 8.86 -3.55 -9.62
CA ARG A 2 7.97 -4.71 -9.88
C ARG A 2 7.41 -4.79 -11.30
N VAL A 3 6.81 -3.70 -11.79
CA VAL A 3 6.23 -3.63 -13.14
C VAL A 3 7.27 -3.92 -14.23
N ARG A 4 8.48 -3.37 -14.09
CA ARG A 4 9.60 -3.63 -15.02
C ARG A 4 10.05 -5.10 -14.95
N ALA A 5 10.13 -5.67 -13.75
CA ALA A 5 10.52 -7.07 -13.55
C ALA A 5 9.53 -8.06 -14.19
N PHE A 6 8.24 -7.74 -14.17
CA PHE A 6 7.18 -8.58 -14.73
C PHE A 6 7.06 -8.49 -16.25
N LYS A 7 7.74 -7.52 -16.89
CA LYS A 7 7.72 -7.32 -18.35
C LYS A 7 6.30 -7.21 -18.90
N LEU A 8 5.44 -6.49 -18.17
CA LEU A 8 4.06 -6.23 -18.58
C LEU A 8 4.04 -5.41 -19.88
N HIS A 9 3.01 -5.60 -20.70
CA HIS A 9 2.88 -4.87 -21.97
C HIS A 9 2.71 -3.37 -21.69
N PRO A 10 3.30 -2.46 -22.50
CA PRO A 10 3.24 -1.02 -22.26
C PRO A 10 1.83 -0.43 -22.07
N THR A 11 0.84 -1.01 -22.78
CA THR A 11 -0.57 -0.59 -22.70
C THR A 11 -1.37 -1.27 -21.59
N THR A 12 -0.79 -2.20 -20.83
CA THR A 12 -1.47 -2.87 -19.72
C THR A 12 -1.82 -1.83 -18.65
N SER A 13 -3.08 -1.83 -18.21
CA SER A 13 -3.51 -1.04 -17.06
C SER A 13 -3.07 -1.72 -15.76
N ILE A 14 -2.45 -0.96 -14.87
CA ILE A 14 -1.98 -1.42 -13.57
C ILE A 14 -2.62 -0.60 -12.46
N CYS A 15 -2.78 -1.21 -11.29
CA CYS A 15 -3.47 -0.63 -10.15
C CYS A 15 -2.56 -0.65 -8.91
N LEU A 16 -2.45 0.49 -8.23
CA LEU A 16 -1.88 0.60 -6.89
C LEU A 16 -3.01 0.87 -5.90
N GLN A 17 -3.15 0.01 -4.90
CA GLN A 17 -4.10 0.16 -3.80
C GLN A 17 -3.40 0.39 -2.48
N PHE A 18 -4.01 1.18 -1.60
CA PHE A 18 -3.52 1.39 -0.24
C PHE A 18 -4.66 1.77 0.71
N PRO A 19 -4.62 1.32 1.97
CA PRO A 19 -5.61 1.69 2.96
C PRO A 19 -5.46 3.16 3.36
N VAL A 20 -6.58 3.85 3.50
CA VAL A 20 -6.66 5.22 4.03
C VAL A 20 -7.51 5.17 5.30
N ASN A 21 -6.95 5.65 6.41
CA ASN A 21 -7.65 5.77 7.68
C ASN A 21 -8.87 6.70 7.54
N ALA A 22 -10.05 6.17 7.80
CA ALA A 22 -11.34 6.83 7.61
C ALA A 22 -11.92 7.44 8.91
N ARG A 23 -11.28 7.23 10.07
CA ARG A 23 -11.80 7.68 11.38
C ARG A 23 -12.15 9.18 11.40
N ASN A 24 -11.25 10.00 10.85
CA ASN A 24 -11.41 11.46 10.78
C ASN A 24 -11.98 11.94 9.43
N ARG A 25 -12.43 11.03 8.57
CA ARG A 25 -13.00 11.32 7.24
C ARG A 25 -14.52 11.14 7.21
N THR A 26 -15.11 10.62 8.28
CA THR A 26 -16.56 10.42 8.44
C THR A 26 -17.20 11.62 9.12
N ASN A 27 -18.51 11.80 8.92
CA ASN A 27 -19.31 12.83 9.58
C ASN A 27 -20.55 12.22 10.27
N PRO A 28 -20.60 12.17 11.61
CA PRO A 28 -19.57 12.63 12.54
C PRO A 28 -18.32 11.74 12.49
N ALA A 29 -17.16 12.30 12.88
CA ALA A 29 -15.93 11.52 13.00
C ALA A 29 -16.07 10.42 14.06
N LEU A 30 -15.44 9.26 13.81
CA LEU A 30 -15.53 8.11 14.72
C LEU A 30 -14.81 8.33 16.07
N GLY A 31 -13.89 9.30 16.12
CA GLY A 31 -13.11 9.62 17.32
C GLY A 31 -11.90 8.71 17.55
N GLU A 32 -11.04 9.10 18.49
CA GLU A 32 -9.77 8.42 18.79
C GLU A 32 -9.97 7.07 19.49
N ASN A 33 -11.07 6.91 20.24
CA ASN A 33 -11.38 5.70 20.99
C ASN A 33 -12.17 4.66 20.19
N PHE A 34 -12.37 4.87 18.88
CA PHE A 34 -13.10 3.92 18.04
C PHE A 34 -12.36 2.57 17.95
N THR A 35 -13.03 1.52 18.39
CA THR A 35 -12.55 0.14 18.29
C THR A 35 -13.25 -0.58 17.13
N GLY A 36 -12.48 -0.90 16.08
CA GLY A 36 -12.97 -1.57 14.89
C GLY A 36 -12.13 -1.24 13.65
N ASN A 37 -12.56 -1.77 12.50
CA ASN A 37 -11.96 -1.44 11.21
C ASN A 37 -12.52 -0.11 10.69
N ALA A 38 -11.64 0.85 10.42
CA ALA A 38 -12.01 2.17 9.91
C ALA A 38 -11.02 2.62 8.82
N PHE A 39 -10.98 1.89 7.72
CA PHE A 39 -10.22 2.27 6.53
C PHE A 39 -11.02 1.99 5.26
N VAL A 40 -10.69 2.73 4.20
CA VAL A 40 -11.11 2.43 2.82
C VAL A 40 -9.89 2.14 1.97
N LEU A 41 -10.05 1.36 0.90
CA LEU A 41 -8.98 1.16 -0.08
C LEU A 41 -9.06 2.25 -1.15
N ALA A 42 -8.11 3.18 -1.14
CA ALA A 42 -7.90 4.07 -2.26
C ALA A 42 -7.17 3.33 -3.37
N SER A 43 -7.52 3.61 -4.62
CA SER A 43 -6.91 2.99 -5.81
C SER A 43 -6.44 4.09 -6.76
N ILE A 44 -5.26 3.94 -7.34
CA ILE A 44 -4.83 4.69 -8.52
C ILE A 44 -4.56 3.72 -9.65
N MET A 45 -4.93 4.12 -10.87
CA MET A 45 -4.69 3.34 -12.07
C MET A 45 -3.91 4.18 -13.08
N CYS A 46 -3.03 3.52 -13.82
CA CYS A 46 -2.28 4.08 -14.94
C CYS A 46 -1.84 2.92 -15.85
N THR A 47 -1.29 3.23 -17.00
CA THR A 47 -0.65 2.25 -17.89
C THR A 47 0.79 1.98 -17.45
N VAL A 48 1.35 0.87 -17.93
CA VAL A 48 2.78 0.56 -17.74
C VAL A 48 3.66 1.68 -18.30
N THR A 49 3.34 2.20 -19.49
CA THR A 49 4.05 3.33 -20.10
C THR A 49 4.03 4.56 -19.20
N GLU A 50 2.86 4.99 -18.73
CA GLU A 50 2.72 6.16 -17.84
C GLU A 50 3.58 5.99 -16.58
N LEU A 51 3.54 4.83 -15.92
CA LEU A 51 4.34 4.61 -14.71
C LEU A 51 5.86 4.60 -14.97
N VAL A 52 6.27 4.06 -16.12
CA VAL A 52 7.69 3.77 -16.42
C VAL A 52 8.40 4.99 -17.02
N GLU A 53 7.68 5.81 -17.78
CA GLU A 53 8.22 6.92 -18.57
C GLU A 53 7.95 8.29 -17.97
N GLU A 54 6.85 8.46 -17.21
CA GLU A 54 6.59 9.75 -16.57
C GLU A 54 7.51 10.02 -15.38
N PRO A 55 7.80 11.30 -15.09
CA PRO A 55 8.49 11.69 -13.87
C PRO A 55 7.77 11.20 -12.61
N LEU A 56 8.53 10.77 -11.60
CA LEU A 56 8.01 10.19 -10.33
C LEU A 56 6.98 11.10 -9.65
N GLU A 57 7.12 12.41 -9.81
CA GLU A 57 6.23 13.46 -9.31
C GLU A 57 4.78 13.23 -9.75
N HIS A 58 4.54 12.70 -10.94
CA HIS A 58 3.18 12.39 -11.43
C HIS A 58 2.57 11.27 -10.61
N THR A 59 3.33 10.20 -10.34
CA THR A 59 2.88 9.10 -9.48
C THR A 59 2.63 9.60 -8.04
N ILE A 60 3.52 10.44 -7.50
CA ILE A 60 3.32 11.07 -6.18
C ILE A 60 2.03 11.91 -6.18
N ALA A 61 1.81 12.73 -7.20
CA ALA A 61 0.62 13.57 -7.33
C ALA A 61 -0.67 12.73 -7.40
N ARG A 62 -0.67 11.63 -8.17
CA ARG A 62 -1.80 10.67 -8.22
C ARG A 62 -2.11 10.10 -6.84
N ILE A 63 -1.10 9.61 -6.11
CA ILE A 63 -1.27 9.07 -4.75
C ILE A 63 -1.84 10.13 -3.81
N GLN A 64 -1.28 11.33 -3.81
CA GLN A 64 -1.74 12.42 -2.95
C GLN A 64 -3.18 12.85 -3.29
N SER A 65 -3.51 12.93 -4.58
CA SER A 65 -4.85 13.27 -5.04
C SER A 65 -5.88 12.22 -4.58
N ALA A 66 -5.56 10.93 -4.75
CA ALA A 66 -6.40 9.83 -4.28
C ALA A 66 -6.58 9.81 -2.75
N LYS A 67 -5.56 10.18 -1.98
CA LYS A 67 -5.69 10.34 -0.51
C LYS A 67 -6.55 11.55 -0.12
N ARG A 68 -6.52 12.63 -0.90
CA ARG A 68 -7.30 13.85 -0.64
C ARG A 68 -8.77 13.67 -1.01
N SER A 69 -9.08 12.91 -2.04
CA SER A 69 -10.45 12.68 -2.51
C SER A 69 -11.33 11.86 -1.56
N ILE A 70 -10.74 11.19 -0.55
CA ILE A 70 -11.49 10.42 0.44
C ILE A 70 -12.25 11.37 1.38
N SER A 71 -13.52 11.63 1.06
CA SER A 71 -14.48 12.35 1.89
C SER A 71 -15.46 11.41 2.61
N ASP A 72 -16.36 11.96 3.42
CA ASP A 72 -17.44 11.20 4.07
C ASP A 72 -18.37 10.55 3.03
N GLU A 73 -18.69 11.27 1.96
CA GLU A 73 -19.47 10.77 0.83
C GLU A 73 -18.75 9.62 0.12
N TYR A 74 -17.43 9.72 -0.03
CA TYR A 74 -16.63 8.62 -0.58
C TYR A 74 -16.72 7.38 0.31
N VAL A 75 -16.59 7.53 1.64
CA VAL A 75 -16.69 6.41 2.59
C VAL A 75 -18.07 5.75 2.49
N LYS A 76 -19.15 6.53 2.43
CA LYS A 76 -20.52 6.02 2.25
C LYS A 76 -20.69 5.28 0.92
N ALA A 77 -20.19 5.84 -0.18
CA ALA A 77 -20.22 5.20 -1.48
C ALA A 77 -19.41 3.90 -1.52
N TYR A 78 -18.25 3.87 -0.86
CA TYR A 78 -17.41 2.68 -0.73
C TYR A 78 -18.14 1.56 0.02
N LEU A 79 -18.83 1.88 1.12
CA LEU A 79 -19.66 0.90 1.85
C LEU A 79 -20.77 0.33 0.95
N GLY A 80 -21.50 1.18 0.22
CA GLY A 80 -22.51 0.72 -0.74
C GLY A 80 -21.93 -0.17 -1.84
N ALA A 81 -20.73 0.14 -2.34
CA ALA A 81 -20.05 -0.70 -3.34
C ALA A 81 -19.62 -2.07 -2.78
N LEU A 82 -19.31 -2.17 -1.49
CA LEU A 82 -18.99 -3.45 -0.85
C LEU A 82 -20.20 -4.38 -0.73
N GLU A 83 -21.41 -3.81 -0.67
CA GLU A 83 -22.68 -4.54 -0.63
C GLU A 83 -23.11 -5.06 -2.01
N CYS A 84 -22.55 -4.52 -3.10
CA CYS A 84 -22.78 -5.03 -4.45
C CYS A 84 -22.22 -6.44 -4.64
N ARG A 85 -22.98 -7.29 -5.35
CA ARG A 85 -22.59 -8.69 -5.63
C ARG A 85 -21.52 -8.81 -6.71
N GLU A 86 -21.47 -7.87 -7.65
CA GLU A 86 -20.46 -7.81 -8.70
C GLU A 86 -19.22 -7.09 -8.18
N LYS A 87 -18.13 -7.83 -8.02
CA LYS A 87 -16.83 -7.29 -7.59
C LYS A 87 -15.86 -7.37 -8.75
N PHE A 88 -15.42 -6.22 -9.26
CA PHE A 88 -14.31 -6.16 -10.20
C PHE A 88 -13.01 -6.10 -9.41
N LEU A 89 -12.23 -7.18 -9.44
CA LEU A 89 -10.86 -7.20 -8.91
C LEU A 89 -9.90 -7.22 -10.10
N PRO A 90 -8.91 -6.31 -10.16
CA PRO A 90 -7.88 -6.38 -11.19
C PRO A 90 -7.13 -7.71 -11.10
N SER A 91 -6.49 -8.12 -12.19
CA SER A 91 -5.59 -9.27 -12.17
C SER A 91 -4.54 -9.07 -11.09
N MET A 92 -4.24 -10.13 -10.33
CA MET A 92 -3.24 -10.09 -9.25
C MET A 92 -1.86 -9.63 -9.75
N ARG A 93 -1.51 -9.91 -11.02
CA ARG A 93 -0.25 -9.45 -11.63
C ARG A 93 -0.18 -7.94 -11.86
N GLU A 94 -1.33 -7.30 -12.05
CA GLU A 94 -1.45 -5.86 -12.36
C GLU A 94 -1.72 -5.03 -11.10
N LEU A 95 -2.05 -5.70 -9.99
CA LEU A 95 -2.37 -5.10 -8.71
C LEU A 95 -1.17 -5.10 -7.78
N THR A 96 -0.80 -3.94 -7.24
CA THR A 96 0.09 -3.83 -6.07
C THR A 96 -0.71 -3.23 -4.91
N ILE A 97 -0.62 -3.83 -3.73
CA ILE A 97 -1.21 -3.28 -2.51
C ILE A 97 -0.07 -2.81 -1.60
N VAL A 98 -0.14 -1.60 -1.08
CA VAL A 98 0.82 -1.09 -0.10
C VAL A 98 0.13 -0.92 1.24
N SER A 99 0.63 -1.59 2.27
CA SER A 99 0.19 -1.45 3.66
C SER A 99 1.26 -0.70 4.45
N ASP A 100 0.92 0.50 4.93
CA ASP A 100 1.83 1.34 5.69
C ASP A 100 1.65 1.12 7.19
N TRP A 101 2.65 0.52 7.83
CA TRP A 101 2.71 0.25 9.27
C TRP A 101 3.62 1.23 10.01
N THR A 102 4.22 2.20 9.31
CA THR A 102 5.17 3.16 9.92
C THR A 102 4.50 4.06 10.97
N LYS A 103 3.17 4.19 10.91
CA LYS A 103 2.36 4.97 11.86
C LYS A 103 1.86 4.17 13.06
N PHE A 104 2.16 2.87 13.14
CA PHE A 104 1.81 2.09 14.33
C PHE A 104 2.85 2.31 15.42
N CYS A 105 2.38 2.47 16.65
CA CYS A 105 3.21 2.72 17.82
C CYS A 105 3.89 1.45 18.36
N PHE A 106 4.55 0.67 17.51
CA PHE A 106 5.24 -0.54 17.94
C PHE A 106 6.35 -0.28 18.96
N HIS A 107 6.93 0.93 18.95
CA HIS A 107 7.95 1.36 19.89
C HIS A 107 7.40 1.63 21.31
N GLU A 108 6.09 1.76 21.48
CA GLU A 108 5.43 1.95 22.78
C GLU A 108 5.09 0.60 23.46
N ILE A 109 5.28 -0.52 22.76
CA ILE A 109 5.00 -1.85 23.30
C ILE A 109 6.16 -2.27 24.20
N ASP A 110 5.90 -2.33 25.50
CA ASP A 110 6.81 -2.88 26.51
C ASP A 110 6.01 -3.63 27.56
N PHE A 111 6.28 -4.93 27.71
CA PHE A 111 5.62 -5.80 28.69
C PHE A 111 6.43 -5.96 29.99
N GLY A 112 7.49 -5.18 30.18
CA GLY A 112 8.44 -5.25 31.29
C GLY A 112 9.80 -5.86 30.93
N GLU A 113 9.95 -6.37 29.71
CA GLU A 113 11.17 -7.00 29.18
C GLU A 113 11.86 -6.12 28.12
N GLY A 114 11.40 -4.88 27.96
CA GLY A 114 11.89 -3.94 26.97
C GLY A 114 11.10 -3.96 25.66
N ARG A 115 11.50 -3.08 24.74
CA ARG A 115 10.84 -2.85 23.46
C ARG A 115 11.12 -3.96 22.45
N PRO A 116 10.23 -4.20 21.47
CA PRO A 116 10.48 -5.16 20.41
C PRO A 116 11.70 -4.76 19.58
N ALA A 117 12.58 -5.72 19.30
CA ALA A 117 13.72 -5.53 18.39
C ALA A 117 13.29 -5.42 16.92
N ALA A 118 12.20 -6.09 16.54
CA ALA A 118 11.63 -6.04 15.20
C ALA A 118 10.14 -6.39 15.22
N VAL A 119 9.39 -5.86 14.26
CA VAL A 119 8.00 -6.23 14.00
C VAL A 119 7.84 -6.53 12.52
N SER A 120 7.23 -7.68 12.20
CA SER A 120 6.92 -8.02 10.81
C SER A 120 5.76 -9.01 10.71
N PRO A 121 5.07 -9.08 9.56
CA PRO A 121 4.15 -10.16 9.26
C PRO A 121 4.82 -11.53 9.37
N VAL A 122 4.13 -12.53 9.91
CA VAL A 122 4.66 -13.91 9.98
C VAL A 122 4.86 -14.49 8.57
N SER A 123 3.91 -14.28 7.68
CA SER A 123 3.95 -14.75 6.29
C SER A 123 3.41 -13.68 5.33
N THR A 124 3.81 -13.80 4.06
CA THR A 124 3.23 -13.00 2.98
C THR A 124 2.00 -13.75 2.46
N THR A 125 0.83 -13.45 3.01
CA THR A 125 -0.43 -14.13 2.64
C THR A 125 -0.88 -13.83 1.21
N VAL A 126 -0.53 -12.64 0.71
CA VAL A 126 -0.85 -12.18 -0.65
C VAL A 126 0.42 -11.59 -1.26
N PRO A 127 1.03 -12.21 -2.29
CA PRO A 127 2.29 -11.76 -2.89
C PRO A 127 2.28 -10.30 -3.38
N GLU A 128 1.11 -9.77 -3.72
CA GLU A 128 0.87 -8.41 -4.21
C GLU A 128 1.03 -7.34 -3.13
N VAL A 129 1.05 -7.73 -1.85
CA VAL A 129 1.14 -6.80 -0.72
C VAL A 129 2.60 -6.49 -0.40
N ALA A 130 2.92 -5.20 -0.42
CA ALA A 130 4.14 -4.64 0.14
C ALA A 130 3.82 -3.96 1.49
N TYR A 131 4.54 -4.35 2.53
CA TYR A 131 4.47 -3.75 3.86
C TYR A 131 5.60 -2.75 4.05
N LEU A 132 5.26 -1.52 4.39
CA LEU A 132 6.21 -0.51 4.88
C LEU A 132 6.20 -0.56 6.40
N MET A 133 7.35 -0.80 7.02
CA MET A 133 7.48 -1.03 8.45
C MET A 133 8.56 -0.11 9.02
N PRO A 134 8.42 0.35 10.28
CA PRO A 134 9.50 1.07 10.92
C PRO A 134 10.69 0.12 11.13
N ASP A 135 11.89 0.60 10.87
CA ASP A 135 13.08 -0.06 11.40
C ASP A 135 13.21 0.31 12.88
N LEU A 136 13.10 -0.68 13.77
CA LEU A 136 13.19 -0.44 15.21
C LEU A 136 14.64 -0.41 15.71
N GLY A 137 15.61 -0.81 14.87
CA GLY A 137 17.05 -0.75 15.16
C GLY A 137 17.77 0.46 14.57
N GLU A 138 17.19 1.12 13.56
CA GLU A 138 17.74 2.30 12.90
C GLU A 138 16.77 3.48 12.99
N GLU A 139 17.16 4.56 13.69
CA GLU A 139 16.31 5.74 13.84
C GLU A 139 16.00 6.38 12.48
N GLY A 140 14.71 6.49 12.16
CA GLY A 140 14.25 6.98 10.85
C GLY A 140 14.38 5.96 9.71
N GLY A 141 14.87 4.74 10.00
CA GLY A 141 14.94 3.64 9.05
C GLY A 141 13.55 3.09 8.70
N MET A 142 13.43 2.55 7.50
CA MET A 142 12.20 1.91 7.02
C MET A 142 12.53 0.59 6.34
N LEU A 143 11.82 -0.45 6.74
CA LEU A 143 11.87 -1.76 6.12
C LEU A 143 10.73 -1.94 5.14
N VAL A 144 11.01 -2.53 3.99
CA VAL A 144 9.99 -2.92 3.01
C VAL A 144 9.99 -4.43 2.86
N ARG A 145 8.85 -5.07 3.16
CA ARG A 145 8.63 -6.50 2.93
C ARG A 145 7.63 -6.70 1.81
N LEU A 146 7.98 -7.47 0.78
CA LEU A 146 7.10 -7.76 -0.35
C LEU A 146 7.31 -9.19 -0.86
N GLY A 147 6.30 -9.73 -1.53
CA GLY A 147 6.38 -11.01 -2.24
C GLY A 147 6.83 -10.83 -3.70
N ILE A 148 7.70 -11.71 -4.18
CA ILE A 148 8.03 -11.81 -5.60
C ILE A 148 8.36 -13.26 -5.97
N GLU A 149 7.89 -13.71 -7.13
CA GLU A 149 8.24 -15.04 -7.65
C GLU A 149 9.74 -15.08 -7.97
N GLY A 150 10.41 -16.18 -7.61
CA GLY A 150 11.87 -16.30 -7.70
C GLY A 150 12.44 -16.01 -9.10
N GLN A 151 11.69 -16.34 -10.16
CA GLN A 151 12.07 -16.05 -11.54
C GLN A 151 12.20 -14.55 -11.86
N TYR A 152 11.54 -13.67 -11.11
CA TYR A 152 11.59 -12.22 -11.30
C TYR A 152 12.52 -11.51 -10.31
N LEU A 153 13.08 -12.23 -9.33
CA LEU A 153 13.83 -11.63 -8.22
C LEU A 153 15.04 -10.82 -8.70
N GLN A 154 15.86 -11.38 -9.59
CA GLN A 154 17.06 -10.70 -10.08
C GLN A 154 16.69 -9.43 -10.86
N GLU A 155 15.70 -9.52 -11.75
CA GLU A 155 15.23 -8.39 -12.53
C GLU A 155 14.68 -7.29 -11.61
N PHE A 156 13.97 -7.67 -10.55
CA PHE A 156 13.45 -6.74 -9.56
C PHE A 156 14.57 -6.01 -8.81
N ILE A 157 15.57 -6.73 -8.30
CA ILE A 157 16.74 -6.15 -7.61
C ILE A 157 17.45 -5.16 -8.53
N ASN A 158 17.70 -5.55 -9.78
CA ASN A 158 18.32 -4.68 -10.78
C ASN A 158 17.49 -3.40 -11.01
N ASN A 159 16.17 -3.51 -11.10
CA ASN A 159 15.29 -2.35 -11.29
C ASN A 159 15.03 -1.53 -10.02
N LEU A 160 15.38 -2.04 -8.83
CA LEU A 160 15.23 -1.33 -7.56
C LEU A 160 16.48 -0.52 -7.23
N TYR A 161 17.66 -1.11 -7.48
CA TYR A 161 18.95 -0.50 -7.11
C TYR A 161 19.78 0.01 -8.30
N GLY A 162 19.51 -0.48 -9.52
CA GLY A 162 20.34 -0.22 -10.71
C GLY A 162 20.04 1.07 -11.48
N ASN A 163 19.13 1.91 -11.00
CA ASN A 163 18.90 3.27 -11.54
C ASN A 163 19.51 4.36 -10.63
N ARG A 164 20.65 4.07 -10.00
CA ARG A 164 21.50 5.09 -9.37
C ARG A 164 22.59 5.54 -10.34
#